data_AF-A0A9E2B1H2-F1
#
_entry.id   AF-A0A9E2B1H2-F1
#
_cell.length_a   1.000
_cell.length_b   1.000
_cell.length_c   1.000
_cell.angle_alpha   90.00
_cell.angle_beta   90.00
_cell.angle_gamma   90.00
#
_symmetry.space_group_name_H-M   'P 1'
#
loop_
_entity.id
_entity.type
_entity.pdbx_description
1 polymer ?
#
loop_
_entity_poly.entity_id
_entity_poly.type
_entity_poly.pdbx_seq_one_letter_code
_entity_poly.pdbx_strand_id
1 'polypeptide(L)' 'MYVSYGVGIAFAVAAFVISYVMLDTSLNTSFISIIATLVVFMPIIMRLSRNIWINLFMNYDKALAKK' A
#
# COMPACT_ATOMS: atom_id res chain seq x y z
N MET A 1 -7.91 -5.78 -3.96
CA MET A 1 -7.26 -6.27 -5.20
C MET A 1 -6.01 -7.02 -4.81
N TYR A 2 -5.61 -8.06 -5.52
CA TYR A 2 -4.39 -8.82 -5.17
C TYR A 2 -3.14 -7.92 -5.00
N VAL A 3 -3.09 -6.80 -5.74
CA VAL A 3 -2.03 -5.78 -5.65
C VAL A 3 -1.95 -5.06 -4.29
N SER A 4 -3.05 -4.94 -3.55
CA SER A 4 -3.07 -4.19 -2.28
C SER A 4 -2.25 -4.84 -1.18
N TYR A 5 -2.01 -6.14 -1.26
CA TYR A 5 -1.08 -6.83 -0.36
C TYR A 5 0.36 -6.32 -0.56
N GLY A 6 0.85 -6.30 -1.80
CA GLY A 6 2.18 -5.82 -2.12
C GLY A 6 2.38 -4.34 -1.79
N VAL A 7 1.40 -3.49 -2.12
CA VAL A 7 1.44 -2.06 -1.77
C VAL A 7 1.42 -1.87 -0.25
N GLY A 8 0.60 -2.63 0.48
CA GLY A 8 0.57 -2.58 1.94
C GLY A 8 1.90 -2.99 2.57
N ILE A 9 2.56 -4.03 2.06
CA ILE A 9 3.89 -4.44 2.52
C ILE A 9 4.91 -3.31 2.32
N ALA A 10 4.90 -2.63 1.17
CA ALA A 10 5.83 -1.52 0.94
C ALA A 10 5.69 -0.42 1.99
N PHE A 11 4.45 -0.06 2.36
CA PHE A 11 4.19 0.90 3.44
C PHE A 11 4.63 0.38 4.82
N ALA A 12 4.34 -0.89 5.14
CA ALA A 12 4.74 -1.49 6.40
C ALA A 12 6.27 -1.56 6.56
N VAL A 13 6.98 -1.96 5.51
CA VAL A 13 8.46 -2.00 5.49
C VAL A 13 9.02 -0.59 5.65
N ALA A 14 8.48 0.40 4.93
CA ALA A 14 8.92 1.79 5.08
C ALA A 14 8.71 2.31 6.51
N ALA A 15 7.54 2.06 7.12
CA ALA A 15 7.26 2.44 8.49
C ALA A 15 8.20 1.75 9.50
N PHE A 16 8.49 0.46 9.29
CA PHE A 16 9.44 -0.26 10.13
C PHE A 16 10.86 0.29 10.02
N VAL A 17 11.37 0.49 8.80
CA VAL A 17 12.72 1.01 8.57
C VAL A 17 12.87 2.39 9.19
N ILE A 18 11.90 3.28 8.97
CA ILE A 18 11.94 4.63 9.56
C ILE A 18 11.88 4.55 11.09
N SER A 19 10.94 3.80 11.66
CA SER A 19 10.76 3.74 13.12
C SER A 19 11.92 3.01 13.82
N TYR A 20 12.26 1.81 13.39
CA TYR A 20 13.17 0.91 14.10
C TYR A 20 14.64 1.13 13.68
N VAL A 21 14.90 1.34 12.39
CA VAL A 21 16.28 1.41 11.86
C VAL A 21 16.82 2.84 11.84
N MET A 22 15.99 3.84 11.52
CA MET A 22 16.45 5.24 11.43
C MET A 22 16.26 6.02 12.73
N LEU A 23 15.22 5.73 13.49
CA LEU A 23 14.88 6.43 14.74
C LEU A 23 15.20 5.61 16.01
N ASP A 24 15.77 4.40 15.85
CA ASP A 24 16.15 3.49 16.94
C ASP A 24 15.05 3.26 18.00
N THR A 25 13.77 3.25 17.57
CA THR A 25 12.66 3.00 18.50
C THR A 25 12.57 1.54 18.93
N SER A 26 11.82 1.25 19.99
CA SER A 26 11.60 -0.13 20.42
C SER A 26 10.78 -0.94 19.41
N LEU A 27 10.89 -2.27 19.46
CA LEU A 27 10.11 -3.18 18.60
C LEU A 27 8.59 -2.97 18.76
N ASN A 28 8.11 -2.75 19.99
CA ASN A 28 6.69 -2.49 20.24
C ASN A 28 6.24 -1.18 19.61
N THR A 29 7.08 -0.14 19.69
CA THR A 29 6.80 1.16 19.07
C THR A 29 6.77 1.04 17.54
N SER A 30 7.69 0.29 16.94
CA SER A 30 7.70 0.11 15.48
C SER A 30 6.48 -0.67 14.98
N PHE A 31 5.99 -1.67 15.73
CA PHE A 31 4.71 -2.32 15.42
C PHE A 31 3.53 -1.37 15.46
N ILE A 32 3.45 -0.50 16.47
CA ILE A 32 2.40 0.53 16.55
C ILE A 32 2.50 1.47 15.35
N SER A 33 3.71 1.91 14.98
CA SER A 33 3.95 2.75 13.80
C SER A 33 3.50 2.09 12.49
N ILE A 34 3.73 0.78 12.32
CA ILE A 34 3.24 0.02 11.15
C ILE A 34 1.72 0.01 11.12
N ILE A 35 1.06 -0.34 12.23
CA ILE A 35 -0.40 -0.40 12.33
C ILE A 35 -1.00 0.98 12.03
N ALA A 36 -0.47 2.03 12.66
CA ALA A 36 -0.91 3.40 12.44
C ALA A 36 -0.75 3.81 10.97
N THR A 37 0.39 3.50 10.36
CA THR A 37 0.65 3.77 8.94
C THR A 37 -0.37 3.08 8.04
N LEU A 38 -0.63 1.78 8.24
CA LEU A 38 -1.58 1.03 7.41
C LEU A 38 -3.01 1.55 7.54
N VAL A 39 -3.44 1.97 8.74
CA VAL A 39 -4.78 2.52 8.97
C VAL A 39 -4.90 3.92 8.35
N VAL A 40 -3.94 4.81 8.62
CA VAL A 40 -3.96 6.20 8.13
C VAL A 40 -3.86 6.24 6.60
N PHE A 41 -3.01 5.42 6.01
CA PHE A 41 -2.80 5.36 4.56
C PHE A 41 -3.71 4.37 3.84
N MET A 42 -4.63 3.68 4.54
CA MET A 42 -5.61 2.78 3.93
C MET A 42 -6.30 3.35 2.68
N PRO A 43 -6.87 4.59 2.69
CA PRO A 43 -7.51 5.14 1.50
C PRO A 43 -6.53 5.33 0.32
N ILE A 44 -5.28 5.65 0.61
CA ILE A 44 -4.22 5.85 -0.39
C ILE A 44 -3.78 4.51 -0.98
N ILE A 45 -3.50 3.52 -0.13
CA ILE A 45 -3.12 2.16 -0.52
C ILE A 45 -4.20 1.58 -1.45
N MET A 46 -5.48 1.74 -1.12
CA MET A 46 -6.58 1.22 -1.94
C MET A 46 -6.70 1.91 -3.30
N ARG A 47 -6.46 3.23 -3.37
CA ARG A 47 -6.46 3.98 -4.64
C ARG A 47 -5.29 3.59 -5.54
N LEU A 48 -4.07 3.54 -4.99
CA LEU A 48 -2.86 3.14 -5.71
C LEU A 48 -2.97 1.70 -6.22
N SER A 49 -3.38 0.78 -5.36
CA SER A 49 -3.55 -0.62 -5.73
C SER A 49 -4.52 -0.80 -6.89
N ARG A 50 -5.58 0.01 -6.93
CA ARG A 50 -6.54 0.02 -8.05
C ARG A 50 -5.94 0.55 -9.33
N ASN A 51 -5.22 1.66 -9.27
CA ASN A 51 -4.57 2.21 -10.45
C ASN A 51 -3.52 1.24 -11.01
N ILE A 52 -2.71 0.64 -10.14
CA ILE A 52 -1.71 -0.36 -10.55
C ILE A 52 -2.40 -1.57 -11.17
N TRP A 53 -3.44 -2.12 -10.54
CA TRP A 53 -4.13 -3.28 -11.08
C TRP A 53 -4.75 -2.99 -12.44
N ILE A 54 -5.36 -1.82 -12.65
CA ILE A 54 -5.92 -1.46 -13.95
C ILE A 54 -4.83 -1.44 -15.02
N ASN A 55 -3.68 -0.83 -14.74
CA ASN A 55 -2.58 -0.75 -15.70
C ASN A 55 -1.91 -2.10 -16.01
N LEU A 56 -1.94 -3.05 -15.07
CA LEU A 56 -1.32 -4.36 -15.25
C LEU A 56 -2.28 -5.42 -15.80
N PHE A 57 -3.57 -5.36 -15.46
CA PHE A 57 -4.52 -6.45 -15.71
C PHE A 57 -5.71 -6.05 -16.58
N MET A 58 -6.04 -4.76 -16.74
CA MET A 58 -7.04 -4.32 -17.70
C MET A 58 -6.39 -3.88 -19.00
N ASN A 59 -6.59 -4.66 -20.05
CA ASN A 59 -6.25 -4.25 -21.40
C ASN A 59 -7.30 -3.27 -21.93
N TYR A 60 -6.84 -2.32 -22.75
CA TYR A 60 -7.73 -1.36 -23.39
C TYR A 60 -8.67 -2.05 -24.37
N ASP A 61 -9.97 -1.79 -24.21
CA ASP A 61 -11.02 -2.27 -25.11
C ASP A 61 -11.82 -1.08 -25.63
N LYS A 62 -11.81 -0.90 -26.96
CA LYS A 62 -12.52 0.19 -27.65
C LYS A 62 -14.04 0.05 -27.61
N ALA A 63 -14.58 -1.17 -27.43
CA ALA A 63 -16.01 -1.42 -27.41
C ALA A 63 -16.64 -1.17 -26.03
N LEU A 64 -15.82 -1.13 -24.96
CA LEU A 64 -16.26 -0.97 -23.58
C LEU A 64 -16.94 0.38 -23.31
N ALA A 65 -16.61 1.43 -24.06
CA ALA A 65 -17.25 2.75 -23.95
C ALA A 65 -18.63 2.84 -24.61
N LYS A 66 -19.03 1.82 -25.39
CA LYS A 66 -20.29 1.79 -26.15
C LYS A 66 -21.38 0.91 -25.52
N LYS A 67 -21.09 0.29 -24.38
CA LYS A 67 -21.97 -0.62 -23.64
C LYS A 67 -22.38 0.00 -22.32
#